data_AF-M4X5N2-F1
#
_entry.id   AF-M4X5N2-F1
#
_cell.length_a   1.000
_cell.length_b   1.000
_cell.length_c   1.000
_cell.angle_alpha   90.00
_cell.angle_beta   90.00
_cell.angle_gamma   90.00
#
_symmetry.space_group_name_H-M   'P 1'
#
loop_
_entity.id
_entity.type
_entity.pdbx_description
1 polymer ?
#
loop_
_entity_poly.entity_id
_entity_poly.type
_entity_poly.pdbx_seq_one_letter_code
_entity_poly.pdbx_strand_id
1 'polypeptide(L)'
;MHVIYRGWMPLLAFCCASASFAAPLPSPGDNDLQRQRQEQLLREQRQRLEELQQLPGKAPAEAPPTTAPDTRCFTIRSISLEGAEHLDARSREALLAPYQGQCLGVNQLNELLKGITDHYLSRGFVTTRAYLPQQDLSSGELKIIVVEGRFEGFDQSELASERELAMTFPGATGEILNLRDLEQLVDQINRLPSRQPRQQRRLDLR
;
A
#
# COMPACT_ATOMS: atom_id res chain seq x y z
N MET A 1 89.89 18.66 10.01
CA MET A 1 89.37 19.96 10.50
C MET A 1 87.85 19.81 10.62
N HIS A 2 87.31 19.64 11.84
CA HIS A 2 86.72 20.69 12.70
C HIS A 2 85.45 21.30 12.04
N VAL A 3 84.23 21.31 12.60
CA VAL A 3 83.78 21.39 14.00
C VAL A 3 82.36 20.82 14.14
N ILE A 4 82.11 20.09 15.22
CA ILE A 4 80.78 19.69 15.72
C ILE A 4 80.23 20.84 16.57
N TYR A 5 79.05 21.40 16.24
CA TYR A 5 78.34 22.31 17.15
C TYR A 5 77.20 21.58 17.86
N ARG A 6 77.39 21.47 19.17
CA ARG A 6 76.50 20.91 20.17
C ARG A 6 75.59 22.05 20.66
N GLY A 7 74.34 22.06 20.22
CA GLY A 7 73.33 23.06 20.60
C GLY A 7 72.22 22.40 21.39
N TRP A 8 72.27 22.55 22.71
CA TRP A 8 71.27 22.14 23.68
C TRP A 8 70.05 23.07 23.54
N MET A 9 68.86 22.56 23.23
CA MET A 9 67.63 23.37 23.18
C MET A 9 66.54 22.68 24.01
N PRO A 10 65.94 23.39 24.99
CA PRO A 10 65.16 22.78 26.06
C PRO A 10 63.81 22.26 25.59
N LEU A 11 63.36 21.17 26.23
CA LEU A 11 62.01 20.62 26.15
C LEU A 11 60.98 21.71 26.49
N LEU A 12 60.27 22.20 25.48
CA LEU A 12 59.04 22.96 25.64
C LEU A 12 57.92 21.97 25.94
N ALA A 13 57.51 21.92 27.21
CA ALA A 13 56.32 21.20 27.65
C ALA A 13 55.09 21.79 26.95
N PHE A 14 54.61 21.08 25.93
CA PHE A 14 53.35 21.38 25.25
C PHE A 14 52.19 20.95 26.15
N CYS A 15 51.80 21.85 27.07
CA CYS A 15 50.60 21.71 27.85
C CYS A 15 49.41 22.01 26.93
N CYS A 16 48.85 20.97 26.30
CA CYS A 16 47.59 21.07 25.58
C CYS A 16 46.48 21.36 26.60
N ALA A 17 46.19 22.64 26.83
CA ALA A 17 45.01 23.06 27.55
C ALA A 17 43.78 22.62 26.75
N SER A 18 43.13 21.56 27.19
CA SER A 18 41.78 21.22 26.76
C SER A 18 40.85 22.34 27.20
N ALA A 19 40.56 23.28 26.30
CA ALA A 19 39.47 24.23 26.47
C ALA A 19 38.15 23.44 26.43
N SER A 20 37.61 23.10 27.60
CA SER A 20 36.23 22.67 27.72
C SER A 20 35.34 23.86 27.33
N PHE A 21 34.86 23.87 26.08
CA PHE A 21 33.74 24.73 25.71
C PHE A 21 32.50 24.21 26.44
N ALA A 22 32.13 24.86 27.55
CA ALA A 22 30.83 24.69 28.15
C ALA A 22 29.78 25.23 27.16
N ALA A 23 28.89 24.37 26.67
CA ALA A 23 27.74 24.82 25.90
C ALA A 23 26.91 25.78 26.78
N PRO A 24 26.39 26.89 26.23
CA PRO A 24 25.54 27.79 26.99
C PRO A 24 24.35 27.00 27.55
N LEU A 25 24.15 27.09 28.86
CA LEU A 25 22.98 26.52 29.51
C LEU A 25 21.73 27.17 28.90
N PRO A 26 20.74 26.38 28.43
CA PRO A 26 19.55 26.94 27.79
C PRO A 26 18.86 27.90 28.74
N SER A 27 18.66 29.14 28.29
CA SER A 27 18.04 30.16 29.12
C SER A 27 16.54 29.84 29.32
N PRO A 28 15.90 30.34 30.39
CA PRO A 28 14.46 30.13 30.61
C PRO A 28 13.60 30.49 29.38
N GLY A 29 13.97 31.55 28.65
CA GLY A 29 13.27 31.97 27.42
C GLY A 29 13.44 31.02 26.23
N ASP A 30 14.57 30.30 26.13
CA ASP A 30 14.78 29.29 25.09
C ASP A 30 13.90 28.05 25.30
N ASN A 31 13.70 27.67 26.57
CA ASN A 31 12.81 26.56 26.94
C ASN A 31 11.34 26.88 26.61
N ASP A 32 10.90 28.11 26.84
CA ASP A 32 9.53 28.53 26.51
C ASP A 32 9.29 28.54 24.99
N LEU A 33 10.28 28.99 24.20
CA LEU A 33 10.20 28.96 22.74
C LEU A 33 10.16 27.52 22.20
N GLN A 34 10.96 26.61 22.78
CA GLN A 34 10.93 25.19 22.43
C GLN A 34 9.59 24.54 22.76
N ARG A 35 9.01 24.84 23.93
CA ARG A 35 7.67 24.35 24.31
C ARG A 35 6.60 24.86 23.36
N GLN A 36 6.59 26.14 23.05
CA GLN A 36 5.63 26.73 22.10
C GLN A 36 5.71 26.07 20.72
N ARG A 37 6.92 25.83 20.22
CA ARG A 37 7.12 25.16 18.94
C ARG A 37 6.62 23.70 18.97
N GLN A 38 6.85 22.99 20.07
CA GLN A 38 6.38 21.60 20.24
C GLN A 38 4.85 21.52 20.31
N GLU A 39 4.20 22.45 21.01
CA GLU A 39 2.74 22.55 21.08
C GLU A 39 2.10 22.90 19.74
N GLN A 40 2.77 23.73 18.92
CA GLN A 40 2.30 24.06 17.59
C GLN A 40 2.33 22.84 16.66
N LEU A 41 3.42 22.06 16.67
CA LEU A 41 3.52 20.82 15.90
C LEU A 41 2.45 19.79 16.30
N LEU A 42 2.18 19.64 17.60
CA LEU A 42 1.13 18.75 18.10
C LEU A 42 -0.27 19.17 17.63
N ARG A 43 -0.54 20.48 17.58
CA ARG A 43 -1.81 21.02 17.06
C ARG A 43 -1.97 20.74 15.58
N GLU A 44 -0.93 20.97 14.78
CA GLU A 44 -0.94 20.71 13.34
C GLU A 44 -1.17 19.21 13.04
N GLN A 45 -0.53 18.31 13.79
CA GLN A 45 -0.75 16.87 13.64
C GLN A 45 -2.20 16.46 13.95
N ARG A 46 -2.79 17.01 15.02
CA ARG A 46 -4.20 16.73 15.37
C ARG A 46 -5.16 17.23 14.28
N GLN A 47 -4.95 18.44 13.78
CA GLN A 47 -5.78 19.00 12.71
C GLN A 47 -5.73 18.14 11.44
N ARG A 48 -4.54 17.66 11.03
CA ARG A 48 -4.44 16.72 9.90
C ARG A 48 -5.20 15.42 10.14
N LEU A 49 -5.14 14.87 11.35
CA LEU A 49 -5.83 13.63 11.68
C LEU A 49 -7.35 13.80 11.64
N GLU A 50 -7.85 14.95 12.09
CA GLU A 50 -9.26 15.33 12.01
C GLU A 50 -9.71 15.52 10.55
N GLU A 51 -8.91 16.18 9.73
CA GLU A 51 -9.16 16.35 8.29
C GLU A 51 -9.23 15.00 7.57
N LEU A 52 -8.30 14.08 7.88
CA LEU A 52 -8.30 12.71 7.36
C LEU A 52 -9.55 11.90 7.78
N GLN A 53 -10.04 12.11 9.00
CA GLN A 53 -11.29 11.47 9.48
C GLN A 53 -12.54 12.06 8.84
N GLN A 54 -12.50 13.33 8.42
CA GLN A 54 -13.60 14.01 7.76
C GLN A 54 -13.67 13.74 6.26
N LEU A 55 -12.61 13.18 5.66
CA LEU A 55 -12.64 12.73 4.27
C LEU A 55 -13.77 11.69 4.10
N PRO A 56 -14.69 11.89 3.15
CA PRO A 56 -15.72 10.90 2.84
C PRO A 56 -15.07 9.71 2.12
N GLY A 57 -14.60 8.76 2.92
CA GLY A 57 -13.98 7.51 2.48
C GLY A 57 -14.45 6.33 3.33
N LYS A 58 -15.67 6.42 3.90
CA LYS A 58 -16.29 5.28 4.55
C LYS A 58 -16.57 4.27 3.44
N ALA A 59 -15.85 3.14 3.46
CA ALA A 59 -16.29 1.94 2.76
C ALA A 59 -17.81 1.81 3.01
N PRO A 60 -18.63 1.52 1.98
CA PRO A 60 -20.07 1.39 2.16
C PRO A 60 -20.29 0.55 3.40
N ALA A 61 -20.98 1.11 4.39
CA ALA A 61 -21.35 0.35 5.57
C ALA A 61 -22.13 -0.84 5.05
N GLU A 62 -21.48 -2.00 5.06
CA GLU A 62 -22.04 -3.22 4.54
C GLU A 62 -23.33 -3.45 5.29
N ALA A 63 -24.45 -3.41 4.57
CA ALA A 63 -25.75 -3.63 5.17
C ALA A 63 -25.68 -4.97 5.92
N PRO A 64 -26.18 -5.04 7.17
CA PRO A 64 -26.17 -6.30 7.90
C PRO A 64 -26.79 -7.38 7.00
N PRO A 65 -26.18 -8.57 6.90
CA PRO A 65 -26.71 -9.62 6.05
C PRO A 65 -28.15 -9.84 6.47
N THR A 66 -29.08 -9.60 5.55
CA THR A 66 -30.49 -9.82 5.78
C THR A 66 -30.66 -11.34 5.91
N THR A 67 -30.58 -11.86 7.13
CA THR A 67 -30.78 -13.28 7.46
C THR A 67 -32.25 -13.70 7.34
N ALA A 68 -33.05 -12.98 6.55
CA ALA A 68 -34.36 -13.47 6.17
C ALA A 68 -34.14 -14.70 5.30
N PRO A 69 -34.67 -15.88 5.69
CA PRO A 69 -34.57 -17.06 4.84
C PRO A 69 -35.26 -16.73 3.52
N ASP A 70 -34.58 -16.99 2.41
CA ASP A 70 -35.16 -16.80 1.10
C ASP A 70 -36.41 -17.68 0.96
N THR A 71 -37.53 -17.08 0.58
CA THR A 71 -38.82 -17.77 0.41
C THR A 71 -38.77 -18.82 -0.71
N ARG A 72 -37.74 -18.76 -1.58
CA ARG A 72 -37.47 -19.72 -2.66
C ARG A 72 -35.97 -20.00 -2.72
N CYS A 73 -35.59 -21.27 -2.79
CA CYS A 73 -34.21 -21.71 -2.96
C CYS A 73 -34.11 -22.77 -4.06
N PHE A 74 -32.91 -22.92 -4.63
CA PHE A 74 -32.59 -23.90 -5.66
C PHE A 74 -31.63 -24.95 -5.11
N THR A 75 -31.91 -26.24 -5.33
CA THR A 75 -31.01 -27.31 -4.91
C THR A 75 -29.82 -27.40 -5.87
N ILE A 76 -28.64 -27.03 -5.39
CA ILE A 76 -27.41 -27.02 -6.20
C ILE A 76 -26.68 -28.34 -6.00
N ARG A 77 -26.54 -29.13 -7.06
CA ARG A 77 -25.85 -30.43 -7.07
C ARG A 77 -24.37 -30.29 -7.39
N SER A 78 -24.06 -29.42 -8.35
CA SER A 78 -22.69 -29.18 -8.81
C SER A 78 -22.46 -27.68 -9.00
N ILE A 79 -21.23 -27.25 -8.70
CA ILE A 79 -20.80 -25.87 -8.88
C ILE A 79 -19.57 -25.89 -9.80
N SER A 80 -19.63 -25.14 -10.90
CA SER A 80 -18.50 -24.95 -11.81
C SER A 80 -17.99 -23.52 -11.74
N LEU A 81 -16.67 -23.38 -11.70
CA LEU A 81 -15.98 -22.08 -11.72
C LEU A 81 -15.20 -21.94 -13.02
N GLU A 82 -15.50 -20.90 -13.77
CA GLU A 82 -14.80 -20.55 -15.00
C GLU A 82 -13.96 -19.27 -14.79
N GLY A 83 -12.80 -19.18 -15.45
CA GLY A 83 -11.92 -18.01 -15.35
C GLY A 83 -11.19 -17.85 -14.00
N ALA A 84 -11.19 -18.88 -13.16
CA ALA A 84 -10.55 -18.90 -11.85
C ALA A 84 -9.19 -19.61 -11.87
N GLU A 85 -8.28 -19.16 -12.74
CA GLU A 85 -6.96 -19.78 -12.98
C GLU A 85 -6.05 -19.66 -11.74
N HIS A 86 -6.14 -18.55 -11.02
CA HIS A 86 -5.30 -18.26 -9.84
C HIS A 86 -5.92 -18.72 -8.52
N LEU A 87 -7.06 -19.42 -8.57
CA LEU A 87 -7.66 -20.11 -7.43
C LEU A 87 -7.23 -21.58 -7.40
N ASP A 88 -6.33 -21.91 -6.48
CA ASP A 88 -5.85 -23.27 -6.28
C ASP A 88 -6.97 -24.26 -5.90
N ALA A 89 -6.79 -25.53 -6.26
CA ALA A 89 -7.82 -26.55 -6.12
C ALA A 89 -8.30 -26.75 -4.67
N ARG A 90 -7.39 -26.64 -3.69
CA ARG A 90 -7.73 -26.79 -2.27
C ARG A 90 -8.61 -25.64 -1.79
N SER A 91 -8.24 -24.41 -2.12
CA SER A 91 -9.01 -23.22 -1.78
C SER A 91 -10.37 -23.23 -2.47
N ARG A 92 -10.40 -23.68 -3.73
CA ARG A 92 -11.65 -23.87 -4.48
C ARG A 92 -12.59 -24.84 -3.77
N GLU A 93 -12.11 -26.02 -3.42
CA GLU A 93 -12.90 -27.03 -2.71
C GLU A 93 -13.39 -26.51 -1.35
N ALA A 94 -12.52 -25.85 -0.59
CA ALA A 94 -12.87 -25.28 0.71
C ALA A 94 -13.96 -24.19 0.61
N LEU A 95 -13.93 -23.36 -0.43
CA LEU A 95 -14.95 -22.32 -0.68
C LEU A 95 -16.28 -22.92 -1.15
N LEU A 96 -16.25 -23.98 -1.95
CA LEU A 96 -17.46 -24.56 -2.55
C LEU A 96 -18.16 -25.61 -1.69
N ALA A 97 -17.41 -26.36 -0.88
CA ALA A 97 -17.92 -27.48 -0.08
C ALA A 97 -19.15 -27.13 0.78
N PRO A 98 -19.25 -25.95 1.43
CA PRO A 98 -20.43 -25.60 2.24
C PRO A 98 -21.72 -25.45 1.43
N TYR A 99 -21.61 -25.19 0.12
CA TYR A 99 -22.75 -24.85 -0.75
C TYR A 99 -23.17 -26.01 -1.64
N GLN A 100 -22.33 -27.03 -1.80
CA GLN A 100 -22.62 -28.18 -2.64
C GLN A 100 -23.67 -29.10 -2.00
N GLY A 101 -24.68 -29.48 -2.77
CA GLY A 101 -25.80 -30.30 -2.30
C GLY A 101 -26.81 -29.56 -1.43
N GLN A 102 -26.68 -28.24 -1.26
CA GLN A 102 -27.55 -27.42 -0.43
C GLN A 102 -28.64 -26.72 -1.25
N CYS A 103 -29.71 -26.30 -0.58
CA CYS A 103 -30.70 -25.40 -1.16
C CYS A 103 -30.22 -23.96 -0.99
N LEU A 104 -29.81 -23.31 -2.07
CA LEU A 104 -29.29 -21.94 -2.04
C LEU A 104 -30.36 -20.95 -2.50
N GLY A 105 -30.60 -19.94 -1.67
CA GLY A 105 -31.33 -18.73 -2.04
C GLY A 105 -30.39 -17.66 -2.61
N VAL A 106 -30.97 -16.52 -2.97
CA VAL A 106 -30.25 -15.34 -3.47
C VAL A 106 -29.20 -14.87 -2.47
N ASN A 107 -29.52 -14.88 -1.16
CA ASN A 107 -28.58 -14.45 -0.14
C ASN A 107 -27.36 -15.38 -0.06
N GLN A 108 -27.56 -16.70 -0.07
CA GLN A 108 -26.45 -17.66 -0.03
C GLN A 108 -25.61 -17.63 -1.31
N LEU A 109 -26.25 -17.40 -2.48
CA LEU A 109 -25.54 -17.22 -3.74
C LEU A 109 -24.65 -15.96 -3.69
N ASN A 110 -25.17 -14.86 -3.17
CA ASN A 110 -24.38 -13.63 -3.00
C ASN A 110 -23.23 -13.81 -1.99
N GLU A 111 -23.46 -14.53 -0.89
CA GLU A 111 -22.40 -14.87 0.07
C GLU A 111 -21.31 -15.73 -0.57
N LEU A 112 -21.67 -16.71 -1.40
CA LEU A 112 -20.71 -17.53 -2.15
C LEU A 112 -19.88 -16.67 -3.12
N LEU A 113 -20.52 -15.81 -3.92
CA LEU A 113 -19.82 -14.90 -4.83
C LEU A 113 -18.89 -13.94 -4.09
N LYS A 114 -19.35 -13.42 -2.94
CA LYS A 114 -18.54 -12.58 -2.06
C LYS A 114 -17.36 -13.35 -1.51
N GLY A 115 -17.56 -14.56 -0.98
CA GLY A 115 -16.48 -15.39 -0.43
C GLY A 115 -15.40 -15.72 -1.47
N ILE A 116 -15.79 -15.97 -2.72
CA ILE A 116 -14.83 -16.13 -3.83
C ILE A 116 -14.07 -14.82 -4.05
N THR A 117 -14.76 -13.69 -4.16
CA THR A 117 -14.13 -12.38 -4.41
C THR A 117 -13.19 -11.97 -3.27
N ASP A 118 -13.62 -12.14 -2.02
CA ASP A 118 -12.83 -11.85 -0.81
C ASP A 118 -11.56 -12.70 -0.74
N HIS A 119 -11.61 -13.94 -1.22
CA HIS A 119 -10.44 -14.79 -1.34
C HIS A 119 -9.37 -14.16 -2.25
N TYR A 120 -9.76 -13.65 -3.42
CA TYR A 120 -8.86 -12.93 -4.33
C TYR A 120 -8.34 -11.62 -3.73
N LEU A 121 -9.22 -10.86 -3.08
CA LEU A 121 -8.85 -9.60 -2.42
C LEU A 121 -7.79 -9.82 -1.33
N SER A 122 -7.93 -10.88 -0.53
CA SER A 122 -6.96 -11.21 0.53
C SER A 122 -5.55 -11.50 -0.01
N ARG A 123 -5.44 -11.91 -1.28
CA ARG A 123 -4.18 -12.17 -1.98
C ARG A 123 -3.65 -10.96 -2.77
N GLY A 124 -4.39 -9.86 -2.80
CA GLY A 124 -4.03 -8.62 -3.49
C GLY A 124 -4.58 -8.46 -4.91
N PHE A 125 -5.44 -9.37 -5.38
CA PHE A 125 -6.01 -9.32 -6.73
C PHE A 125 -7.27 -8.43 -6.78
N VAL A 126 -7.07 -7.11 -6.67
CA VAL A 126 -8.15 -6.13 -6.46
C VAL A 126 -9.07 -5.89 -7.66
N THR A 127 -8.65 -6.26 -8.86
CA THR A 127 -9.45 -6.14 -10.09
C THR A 127 -10.28 -7.39 -10.39
N THR A 128 -10.21 -8.42 -9.54
CA THR A 128 -10.90 -9.68 -9.76
C THR A 128 -12.29 -9.67 -9.14
N ARG A 129 -13.29 -10.19 -9.87
CA ARG A 129 -14.68 -10.32 -9.37
C ARG A 129 -15.32 -11.63 -9.83
N ALA A 130 -16.09 -12.26 -8.95
CA ALA A 130 -16.98 -13.36 -9.30
C ALA A 130 -18.39 -12.86 -9.61
N TYR A 131 -19.04 -13.40 -10.65
CA TYR A 131 -20.43 -13.11 -10.96
C TYR A 131 -21.18 -14.35 -11.43
N LEU A 132 -22.50 -14.26 -11.34
CA LEU A 132 -23.42 -15.30 -11.78
C LEU A 132 -24.02 -14.93 -13.14
N PRO A 133 -23.69 -15.62 -14.24
CA PRO A 133 -24.34 -15.39 -15.52
C PRO A 133 -25.83 -15.79 -15.45
N GLN A 134 -26.64 -15.25 -16.37
CA GLN A 134 -28.01 -15.72 -16.56
C GLN A 134 -28.00 -17.19 -16.96
N GLN A 135 -28.65 -18.04 -16.16
CA GLN A 135 -28.71 -19.47 -16.35
C GLN A 135 -29.98 -20.03 -15.69
N ASP A 136 -30.38 -21.24 -16.09
CA ASP A 136 -31.42 -21.98 -15.41
C ASP A 136 -30.80 -22.91 -14.35
N LEU A 137 -31.24 -22.76 -13.09
CA LEU A 137 -30.77 -23.55 -11.96
C LEU A 137 -31.65 -24.79 -11.70
N SER A 138 -32.66 -25.05 -12.54
CA SER A 138 -33.57 -26.19 -12.39
C SER A 138 -32.87 -27.56 -12.49
N SER A 139 -31.77 -27.63 -13.25
CA SER A 139 -30.90 -28.81 -13.36
C SER A 139 -30.07 -29.07 -12.09
N GLY A 140 -29.92 -28.05 -11.24
CA GLY A 140 -29.03 -28.05 -10.08
C GLY A 140 -27.56 -27.82 -10.42
N GLU A 141 -27.24 -27.35 -11.63
CA GLU A 141 -25.88 -26.96 -12.00
C GLU A 141 -25.71 -25.45 -11.84
N LEU A 142 -24.76 -25.03 -10.99
CA LEU A 142 -24.44 -23.63 -10.76
C LEU A 142 -23.12 -23.27 -11.43
N LYS A 143 -23.17 -22.46 -12.48
CA LYS A 143 -21.99 -21.91 -13.15
C LYS A 143 -21.67 -20.53 -12.63
N ILE A 144 -20.45 -20.32 -12.12
CA ILE A 144 -19.94 -19.04 -11.67
C ILE A 144 -18.76 -18.65 -12.56
N ILE A 145 -18.74 -17.40 -13.01
CA ILE A 145 -17.62 -16.87 -13.81
C ILE A 145 -16.83 -15.91 -12.92
N VAL A 146 -15.52 -16.13 -12.87
CA VAL A 146 -14.54 -15.24 -12.26
C VAL A 146 -13.85 -14.49 -13.37
N VAL A 147 -13.85 -13.16 -13.30
CA VAL A 147 -13.06 -12.32 -14.20
C VAL A 147 -11.87 -11.80 -13.43
N GLU A 148 -10.71 -12.37 -13.74
CA GLU A 148 -9.41 -11.93 -13.26
C GLU A 148 -8.93 -10.76 -14.12
N GLY A 149 -8.77 -9.58 -13.51
CA GLY A 149 -8.24 -8.42 -14.21
C GLY A 149 -6.76 -8.59 -14.48
N ARG A 150 -6.34 -8.34 -15.72
CA ARG A 150 -4.95 -8.50 -16.17
C ARG A 150 -4.28 -7.15 -16.40
N PHE A 151 -2.97 -7.11 -16.23
CA PHE A 151 -2.18 -5.93 -16.54
C PHE A 151 -1.95 -5.82 -18.05
N GLU A 152 -2.44 -4.76 -18.69
CA GLU A 152 -2.35 -4.58 -20.14
C GLU A 152 -1.12 -3.75 -20.58
N GLY A 153 -0.36 -3.21 -19.62
CA GLY A 153 0.80 -2.35 -19.88
C GLY A 153 0.58 -0.93 -19.37
N PHE A 154 1.47 -0.04 -19.80
CA PHE A 154 1.44 1.37 -19.45
C PHE A 154 0.97 2.20 -20.64
N ASP A 155 0.04 3.12 -20.40
CA ASP A 155 -0.21 4.20 -21.34
C ASP A 155 0.96 5.18 -21.35
N GLN A 156 1.06 5.99 -22.41
CA GLN A 156 2.03 7.09 -22.44
C GLN A 156 1.80 8.00 -21.23
N SER A 157 2.82 8.12 -20.39
CA SER A 157 2.79 8.98 -19.22
C SER A 157 3.73 10.17 -19.41
N GLU A 158 3.34 11.35 -18.93
CA GLU A 158 4.28 12.47 -18.77
C GLU A 158 5.30 12.22 -17.64
N LEU A 159 5.06 11.18 -16.83
CA LEU A 159 5.80 10.89 -15.61
C LEU A 159 7.11 10.14 -15.87
N ALA A 160 7.09 9.22 -16.84
CA ALA A 160 8.19 8.36 -17.24
C ALA A 160 7.90 7.75 -18.63
N SER A 161 8.95 7.44 -19.37
CA SER A 161 8.83 6.69 -20.63
C SER A 161 8.33 5.26 -20.36
N GLU A 162 7.70 4.64 -21.36
CA GLU A 162 7.21 3.26 -21.27
C GLU A 162 8.32 2.29 -20.86
N ARG A 163 9.54 2.49 -21.37
CA ARG A 163 10.71 1.68 -21.01
C ARG A 163 11.10 1.84 -19.54
N GLU A 164 11.06 3.05 -19.00
CA GLU A 164 11.35 3.30 -17.58
C GLU A 164 10.29 2.66 -16.69
N LEU A 165 9.00 2.78 -17.06
CA LEU A 165 7.90 2.13 -16.35
C LEU A 165 8.00 0.60 -16.38
N ALA A 166 8.31 0.02 -17.55
CA ALA A 166 8.51 -1.41 -17.70
C ALA A 166 9.71 -1.95 -16.88
N MET A 167 10.77 -1.14 -16.72
CA MET A 167 11.93 -1.50 -15.87
C MET A 167 11.63 -1.37 -14.37
N THR A 168 10.62 -0.58 -14.01
CA THR A 168 10.23 -0.28 -12.63
C THR A 168 9.15 -1.25 -12.12
N PHE A 169 8.28 -1.70 -13.03
CA PHE A 169 7.17 -2.58 -12.70
C PHE A 169 7.66 -4.01 -12.43
N PRO A 170 7.30 -4.62 -11.28
CA PRO A 170 7.77 -5.96 -10.93
C PRO A 170 6.98 -7.09 -11.64
N GLY A 171 5.78 -6.82 -12.15
CA GLY A 171 4.95 -7.80 -12.86
C GLY A 171 5.17 -7.81 -14.37
N ALA A 172 4.50 -8.72 -15.08
CA ALA A 172 4.53 -8.78 -16.54
C ALA A 172 3.17 -8.43 -17.20
N THR A 173 3.23 -7.95 -18.44
CA THR A 173 2.04 -7.73 -19.27
C THR A 173 1.31 -9.05 -19.50
N GLY A 174 0.00 -9.06 -19.29
CA GLY A 174 -0.88 -10.23 -19.43
C GLY A 174 -1.04 -11.06 -18.15
N GLU A 175 -0.25 -10.79 -17.11
CA GLU A 175 -0.43 -11.41 -15.79
C GLU A 175 -1.61 -10.78 -15.04
N ILE A 176 -2.15 -11.53 -14.08
CA ILE A 176 -3.18 -11.02 -13.18
C ILE A 176 -2.63 -9.83 -12.39
N LEU A 177 -3.43 -8.77 -12.27
CA LEU A 177 -3.00 -7.55 -11.61
C LEU A 177 -3.02 -7.71 -10.08
N ASN A 178 -1.87 -7.50 -9.43
CA ASN A 178 -1.77 -7.46 -7.98
C ASN A 178 -1.56 -6.02 -7.48
N LEU A 179 -2.24 -5.67 -6.38
CA LEU A 179 -2.11 -4.37 -5.74
C LEU A 179 -0.67 -4.09 -5.27
N ARG A 180 0.05 -5.10 -4.78
CA ARG A 180 1.42 -4.92 -4.27
C ARG A 180 2.38 -4.44 -5.37
N ASP A 181 2.20 -4.94 -6.58
CA ASP A 181 3.03 -4.58 -7.73
C ASP A 181 2.81 -3.11 -8.12
N LEU A 182 1.55 -2.64 -8.02
CA LEU A 182 1.20 -1.24 -8.23
C LEU A 182 1.76 -0.33 -7.14
N GLU A 183 1.72 -0.75 -5.88
CA GLU A 183 2.31 -0.01 -4.76
C GLU A 183 3.83 0.14 -4.92
N GLN A 184 4.51 -0.94 -5.31
CA GLN A 184 5.94 -0.92 -5.59
C GLN A 184 6.30 -0.01 -6.76
N LEU A 185 5.51 -0.04 -7.84
CA LEU A 185 5.67 0.87 -8.96
C LEU A 185 5.60 2.34 -8.51
N VAL A 186 4.58 2.69 -7.72
CA VAL A 186 4.41 4.06 -7.22
C VAL A 186 5.57 4.47 -6.30
N ASP A 187 6.02 3.60 -5.40
CA ASP A 187 7.16 3.87 -4.52
C ASP A 187 8.44 4.14 -5.33
N GLN A 188 8.72 3.31 -6.34
CA GLN A 188 9.92 3.46 -7.16
C GLN A 188 9.89 4.74 -8.01
N ILE A 189 8.74 5.09 -8.61
CA ILE A 189 8.58 6.36 -9.34
C ILE A 189 8.85 7.56 -8.43
N ASN A 190 8.37 7.51 -7.17
CA ASN A 190 8.57 8.59 -6.20
C ASN A 190 10.03 8.73 -5.73
N ARG A 191 10.84 7.69 -5.84
CA ARG A 191 12.28 7.72 -5.49
C ARG A 191 13.17 8.31 -6.57
N LEU A 192 12.66 8.54 -7.79
CA LEU A 192 13.47 9.07 -8.89
C LEU A 192 13.95 10.50 -8.59
N PRO A 193 15.27 10.78 -8.64
CA PRO A 193 15.86 12.05 -8.21
C PRO A 193 15.47 13.27 -9.08
N SER A 194 14.79 13.07 -10.21
CA SER A 194 14.25 14.16 -11.06
C SER A 194 13.12 14.96 -10.39
N ARG A 195 12.70 14.61 -9.16
CA ARG A 195 11.60 15.26 -8.43
C ARG A 195 11.96 15.76 -7.03
N GLN A 196 13.20 16.18 -6.79
CA GLN A 196 13.42 17.07 -5.64
C GLN A 196 12.71 18.41 -5.92
N PRO A 197 11.88 18.93 -4.99
CA PRO A 197 11.34 20.27 -5.13
C PRO A 197 12.54 21.22 -5.26
N ARG A 198 12.65 21.90 -6.40
CA ARG A 198 13.59 23.02 -6.56
C ARG A 198 13.23 24.03 -5.48
N GLN A 199 13.92 23.98 -4.34
CA GLN A 199 13.86 25.04 -3.36
C GLN A 199 14.15 26.34 -4.10
N GLN A 200 13.20 27.25 -3.95
CA GLN A 200 13.17 28.63 -4.42
C GLN A 200 14.60 29.15 -4.67
N ARG A 201 14.98 29.31 -5.94
CA ARG A 201 16.08 30.22 -6.27
C ARG A 201 15.56 31.61 -5.93
N ARG A 202 15.86 32.07 -4.71
CA ARG A 202 15.77 33.47 -4.31
C ARG A 202 16.66 34.22 -5.31
N LEU A 203 16.02 34.84 -6.29
CA LEU A 203 16.66 35.82 -7.15
C LEU A 203 16.96 37.02 -6.25
N ASP A 204 18.20 37.12 -5.81
CA ASP A 204 18.73 38.37 -5.29
C ASP A 204 18.71 39.38 -6.44
N LEU A 205 17.75 40.29 -6.39
CA LEU A 205 17.73 41.49 -7.23
C LEU A 205 18.72 42.48 -6.61
N ARG A 206 19.68 42.94 -7.43
CA ARG A 206 20.48 44.14 -7.17
C ARG A 206 19.70 45.39 -7.53
#